data_AF-A0A963CT35-F1
#
_entry.id   AF-A0A963CT35-F1
#
_cell.length_a   1.000
_cell.length_b   1.000
_cell.length_c   1.000
_cell.angle_alpha   90.00
_cell.angle_beta   90.00
_cell.angle_gamma   90.00
#
_symmetry.space_group_name_H-M   'P 1'
#
loop_
_entity.id
_entity.type
_entity.pdbx_description
1 polymer ?
#
loop_
_entity_poly.entity_id
_entity_poly.type
_entity_poly.pdbx_seq_one_letter_code
_entity_poly.pdbx_strand_id
1 'polypeptide(L)'
;VESIQATGTALTHPESRAALQALGSYLDGGAALTGADLAQLRRSVEQLLGADPQRLAECLRPALTEAGAISRLLELLPERLLTRLLYLLAPADHERMQRCADAVVNLCSASQTAVAPAQLTGLKWRFLFRHLPAAESQWNADRFVRRCAEFLAAHSSAAAADPDAAPRSAADAKQFVRSLLQSFKREGESVGLTEPEPPGDERQTTAAAELKALLEHGIHIANAGQVLAAPYLPRLFALLGLIEDGVFKTPELRARAVHLLQFLVDESGDTPEYGLALNKILCGLDRMGTVDRAILVSDAEKEAIDGLLRGMIQNWQVLKRTSVAGFRESFLQRQGRLRLNHDGWHLAVEPKPFDMLLDRIPWSFSIIKLPWMREVLYVDWR
;
A
#
# COMPACT_ATOMS: atom_id res chain seq x y z
N VAL A 1 25.64 18.92 1.25
CA VAL A 1 26.33 17.64 1.48
C VAL A 1 25.64 16.60 0.61
N GLU A 2 26.33 16.25 -0.47
CA GLU A 2 26.17 15.19 -1.46
C GLU A 2 24.78 14.66 -1.87
N SER A 3 24.49 14.91 -3.15
CA SER A 3 23.47 14.22 -3.95
C SER A 3 23.86 12.77 -4.22
N ILE A 4 22.97 11.83 -3.92
CA ILE A 4 23.02 10.50 -4.52
C ILE A 4 22.09 10.53 -5.73
N GLN A 5 22.67 10.82 -6.90
CA GLN A 5 22.03 10.57 -8.19
C GLN A 5 21.92 9.05 -8.37
N ALA A 6 20.70 8.53 -8.52
CA ALA A 6 20.49 7.20 -9.07
C ALA A 6 20.74 7.26 -10.59
N THR A 7 22.01 7.18 -10.99
CA THR A 7 22.40 6.85 -12.37
C THR A 7 22.02 5.40 -12.67
N GLY A 8 20.88 5.19 -13.31
CA GLY A 8 20.49 3.93 -13.91
C GLY A 8 19.86 4.21 -15.26
N THR A 9 20.65 4.20 -16.33
CA THR A 9 20.17 4.21 -17.71
C THR A 9 19.16 3.07 -17.88
N ALA A 10 17.97 3.37 -18.43
CA ALA A 10 16.98 2.35 -18.74
C ALA A 10 17.57 1.35 -19.75
N LEU A 11 17.46 0.05 -19.46
CA LEU A 11 17.95 -1.01 -20.34
C LEU A 11 17.23 -0.93 -21.69
N THR A 12 17.99 -1.03 -22.78
CA THR A 12 17.41 -1.20 -24.11
C THR A 12 16.77 -2.60 -24.23
N HIS A 13 15.80 -2.77 -25.14
CA HIS A 13 15.12 -4.06 -25.37
C HIS A 13 16.09 -5.28 -25.52
N PRO A 14 17.20 -5.20 -26.28
CA PRO A 14 18.16 -6.29 -26.35
C PRO A 14 18.93 -6.55 -25.05
N GLU A 15 19.24 -5.51 -24.27
CA GLU A 15 19.93 -5.65 -22.98
C GLU A 15 19.03 -6.30 -21.92
N SER A 16 17.73 -5.94 -21.88
CA SER A 16 16.74 -6.59 -21.03
C SER A 16 16.61 -8.08 -21.34
N ARG A 17 16.63 -8.46 -22.62
CA ARG A 17 16.56 -9.87 -23.03
C ARG A 17 17.80 -10.66 -22.62
N ALA A 18 18.99 -10.09 -22.78
CA ALA A 18 20.24 -10.71 -22.34
C ALA A 18 20.29 -10.89 -20.82
N ALA A 19 19.83 -9.89 -20.06
CA ALA A 19 19.75 -9.95 -18.61
C ALA A 19 18.80 -11.05 -18.11
N LEU A 20 17.62 -11.19 -18.73
CA LEU A 20 16.67 -12.27 -18.39
C LEU A 20 17.24 -13.66 -18.70
N GLN A 21 17.95 -13.81 -19.83
CA GLN A 21 18.60 -15.07 -20.19
C GLN A 21 19.72 -15.45 -19.22
N ALA A 22 20.53 -14.47 -18.80
CA ALA A 22 21.58 -14.67 -17.78
C ALA A 22 20.98 -15.06 -16.42
N LEU A 23 19.88 -14.42 -16.02
CA LEU A 23 19.16 -14.74 -14.79
C LEU A 23 18.61 -16.17 -14.82
N GLY A 24 17.90 -16.56 -15.89
CA GLY A 24 17.37 -17.92 -16.03
C GLY A 24 18.49 -18.97 -16.00
N SER A 25 19.58 -18.76 -16.75
CA SER A 25 20.72 -19.68 -16.76
C SER A 25 21.37 -19.88 -15.38
N TYR A 26 21.48 -18.80 -14.60
CA TYR A 26 21.99 -18.86 -13.24
C TYR A 26 21.03 -19.61 -12.30
N LEU A 27 19.73 -19.33 -12.41
CA LEU A 27 18.71 -19.97 -11.59
C LEU A 27 18.54 -21.46 -11.90
N ASP A 28 18.72 -21.89 -13.15
CA ASP A 28 18.58 -23.30 -13.56
C ASP A 28 19.85 -24.12 -13.28
N GLY A 29 21.03 -23.61 -13.65
CA GLY A 29 22.26 -24.40 -13.70
C GLY A 29 23.28 -24.11 -12.60
N GLY A 30 23.11 -23.04 -11.82
CA GLY A 30 24.08 -22.65 -10.79
C GLY A 30 25.48 -22.43 -11.35
N ALA A 31 25.59 -21.79 -12.52
CA ALA A 31 26.88 -21.46 -13.12
C ALA A 31 27.78 -20.77 -12.08
N ALA A 32 29.04 -21.21 -11.97
CA ALA A 32 30.02 -20.62 -11.08
C ALA A 32 30.39 -19.21 -11.58
N LEU A 33 29.55 -18.24 -11.21
CA LEU A 33 29.73 -16.83 -11.53
C LEU A 33 30.78 -16.23 -10.59
N THR A 34 31.63 -15.35 -11.12
CA THR A 34 32.55 -14.58 -10.27
C THR A 34 31.78 -13.54 -9.44
N GLY A 35 32.40 -13.00 -8.39
CA GLY A 35 31.76 -11.95 -7.58
C GLY A 35 31.35 -10.70 -8.38
N ALA A 36 32.09 -10.38 -9.44
CA ALA A 36 31.76 -9.29 -10.36
C ALA A 36 30.52 -9.61 -11.21
N ASP A 37 30.41 -10.85 -11.69
CA ASP A 37 29.26 -11.31 -12.48
C ASP A 37 27.98 -11.35 -11.64
N LEU A 38 28.06 -11.77 -10.37
CA LEU A 38 26.94 -11.75 -9.43
C LEU A 38 26.47 -10.31 -9.13
N ALA A 39 27.41 -9.39 -8.96
CA ALA A 39 27.08 -7.97 -8.77
C ALA A 39 26.41 -7.36 -10.01
N GLN A 40 26.87 -7.74 -11.20
CA GLN A 40 26.28 -7.31 -12.46
C GLN A 40 24.87 -7.89 -12.66
N LEU A 41 24.69 -9.17 -12.33
CA LEU A 41 23.39 -9.82 -12.41
C LEU A 41 22.39 -9.20 -11.43
N ARG A 42 22.82 -8.89 -10.20
CA ARG A 42 22.01 -8.17 -9.20
C ARG A 42 21.57 -6.79 -9.72
N ARG A 43 22.48 -6.01 -10.31
CA ARG A 43 22.14 -4.70 -10.92
C ARG A 43 21.13 -4.86 -12.06
N SER A 44 21.30 -5.89 -12.87
CA SER A 44 20.40 -6.18 -13.99
C SER A 44 18.98 -6.53 -13.50
N VAL A 45 18.85 -7.31 -12.42
CA VAL A 45 17.55 -7.59 -11.78
C VAL A 45 16.90 -6.31 -11.24
N GLU A 46 17.69 -5.43 -10.60
CA GLU A 46 17.17 -4.15 -10.08
C GLU A 46 16.69 -3.21 -11.19
N GLN A 47 17.37 -3.18 -12.34
CA GLN A 47 16.96 -2.43 -13.52
C GLN A 47 15.70 -3.04 -14.17
N LEU A 48 15.65 -4.36 -14.32
CA LEU A 48 14.48 -5.07 -14.87
C LEU A 48 13.22 -4.86 -14.02
N LEU A 49 13.36 -4.79 -12.69
CA LEU A 49 12.26 -4.45 -11.77
C LEU A 49 11.62 -3.08 -12.06
N GLY A 50 12.37 -2.13 -12.62
CA GLY A 50 11.86 -0.81 -12.99
C GLY A 50 11.45 -0.69 -14.45
N ALA A 51 12.14 -1.37 -15.36
CA ALA A 51 11.96 -1.24 -16.80
C ALA A 51 10.94 -2.22 -17.40
N ASP A 52 10.96 -3.49 -16.97
CA ASP A 52 10.11 -4.55 -17.53
C ASP A 52 9.74 -5.60 -16.46
N PRO A 53 8.93 -5.22 -15.47
CA PRO A 53 8.60 -6.08 -14.33
C PRO A 53 7.79 -7.32 -14.75
N GLN A 54 6.97 -7.25 -15.81
CA GLN A 54 6.16 -8.38 -16.25
C GLN A 54 7.02 -9.52 -16.81
N ARG A 55 7.99 -9.22 -17.68
CA ARG A 55 8.91 -10.25 -18.21
C ARG A 55 9.80 -10.85 -17.14
N LEU A 56 10.21 -10.05 -16.16
CA LEU A 56 10.93 -10.57 -14.99
C LEU A 56 10.08 -11.56 -14.19
N ALA A 57 8.79 -11.26 -13.97
CA ALA A 57 7.88 -12.17 -13.31
C ALA A 57 7.70 -13.49 -14.10
N GLU A 58 7.52 -13.40 -15.41
CA GLU A 58 7.39 -14.56 -16.31
C GLU A 58 8.63 -15.47 -16.28
N CYS A 59 9.83 -14.88 -16.22
CA CYS A 59 11.08 -15.62 -16.10
C CYS A 59 11.23 -16.32 -14.73
N LEU A 60 10.76 -15.70 -13.65
CA LEU A 60 10.93 -16.20 -12.28
C LEU A 60 9.91 -17.29 -11.91
N ARG A 61 8.66 -17.18 -12.36
CA ARG A 61 7.58 -18.14 -12.01
C ARG A 61 7.95 -19.61 -12.20
N PRO A 62 8.52 -20.06 -13.34
CA PRO A 62 8.91 -21.46 -13.51
C PRO A 62 10.08 -21.83 -12.60
N ALA A 63 11.09 -20.96 -12.46
CA ALA A 63 12.27 -21.20 -11.62
C ALA A 63 11.91 -21.40 -10.14
N LEU A 64 10.88 -20.72 -9.64
CA LEU A 64 10.43 -20.83 -8.24
C LEU A 64 9.81 -22.19 -7.87
N THR A 65 9.62 -23.09 -8.84
CA THR A 65 9.20 -24.47 -8.55
C THR A 65 10.35 -25.35 -8.03
N GLU A 66 11.60 -24.96 -8.30
CA GLU A 66 12.79 -25.70 -7.88
C GLU A 66 13.42 -25.12 -6.61
N ALA A 67 13.68 -25.96 -5.62
CA ALA A 67 14.28 -25.53 -4.35
C ALA A 67 15.70 -24.93 -4.53
N GLY A 68 16.49 -25.48 -5.46
CA GLY A 68 17.84 -24.98 -5.76
C GLY A 68 17.84 -23.57 -6.36
N ALA A 69 16.88 -23.27 -7.24
CA ALA A 69 16.71 -21.94 -7.83
C ALA A 69 16.32 -20.89 -6.78
N ILE A 70 15.44 -21.25 -5.83
CA ILE A 70 15.09 -20.37 -4.70
C ILE A 70 16.35 -20.04 -3.87
N SER A 71 17.15 -21.04 -3.49
CA SER A 71 18.38 -20.81 -2.71
C SER A 71 19.34 -19.86 -3.43
N ARG A 72 19.58 -20.08 -4.74
CA ARG A 72 20.41 -19.19 -5.58
C ARG A 72 19.85 -17.77 -5.66
N LEU A 73 18.53 -17.61 -5.77
CA LEU A 73 17.88 -16.30 -5.78
C LEU A 73 18.10 -15.53 -4.47
N LEU A 74 18.01 -16.22 -3.33
CA LEU A 74 18.22 -15.64 -2.00
C LEU A 74 19.69 -15.26 -1.74
N GLU A 75 20.64 -16.03 -2.28
CA GLU A 75 22.07 -15.68 -2.24
C GLU A 75 22.38 -14.47 -3.14
N LEU A 76 21.73 -14.40 -4.30
CA LEU A 76 21.94 -13.34 -5.27
C LEU A 76 21.39 -11.99 -4.80
N LEU A 77 20.23 -11.94 -4.15
CA LEU A 77 19.48 -10.71 -3.94
C LEU A 77 19.38 -10.29 -2.46
N PRO A 78 19.61 -8.99 -2.13
CA PRO A 78 19.36 -8.48 -0.80
C PRO A 78 17.85 -8.40 -0.50
N GLU A 79 17.49 -8.38 0.78
CA GLU A 79 16.09 -8.37 1.25
C GLU A 79 15.22 -7.29 0.60
N ARG A 80 15.78 -6.09 0.38
CA ARG A 80 15.07 -4.99 -0.29
C ARG A 80 14.55 -5.37 -1.69
N LEU A 81 15.30 -6.18 -2.44
CA LEU A 81 14.92 -6.64 -3.77
C LEU A 81 14.00 -7.86 -3.69
N LEU A 82 14.19 -8.73 -2.68
CA LEU A 82 13.29 -9.85 -2.41
C LEU A 82 11.86 -9.38 -2.09
N THR A 83 11.70 -8.30 -1.30
CA THR A 83 10.39 -7.68 -1.04
C THR A 83 9.73 -7.19 -2.33
N ARG A 84 10.49 -6.52 -3.20
CA ARG A 84 9.97 -6.02 -4.49
C ARG A 84 9.59 -7.15 -5.44
N LEU A 85 10.36 -8.24 -5.45
CA LEU A 85 10.03 -9.43 -6.23
C LEU A 85 8.78 -10.14 -5.69
N LEU A 86 8.63 -10.22 -4.37
CA LEU A 86 7.44 -10.80 -3.76
C LEU A 86 6.18 -10.00 -4.12
N TYR A 87 6.25 -8.67 -4.06
CA TYR A 87 5.19 -7.76 -4.53
C TYR A 87 4.82 -8.03 -5.99
N LEU A 88 5.83 -8.17 -6.86
CA LEU A 88 5.64 -8.43 -8.28
C LEU A 88 4.97 -9.79 -8.54
N LEU A 89 5.35 -10.83 -7.79
CA LEU A 89 4.91 -12.20 -8.05
C LEU A 89 3.55 -12.54 -7.43
N ALA A 90 3.22 -11.94 -6.28
CA ALA A 90 1.96 -12.11 -5.55
C ALA A 90 1.40 -10.75 -5.08
N PRO A 91 0.97 -9.86 -5.99
CA PRO A 91 0.58 -8.50 -5.63
C PRO A 91 -0.59 -8.44 -4.63
N ALA A 92 -1.52 -9.38 -4.71
CA ALA A 92 -2.69 -9.44 -3.83
C ALA A 92 -2.36 -9.78 -2.36
N ASP A 93 -1.37 -10.66 -2.13
CA ASP A 93 -1.15 -11.29 -0.83
C ASP A 93 0.24 -11.02 -0.23
N HIS A 94 1.18 -10.40 -0.97
CA HIS A 94 2.57 -10.21 -0.55
C HIS A 94 2.70 -9.60 0.86
N GLU A 95 1.91 -8.57 1.17
CA GLU A 95 1.97 -7.86 2.44
C GLU A 95 1.47 -8.74 3.59
N ARG A 96 0.37 -9.48 3.37
CA ARG A 96 -0.18 -10.41 4.36
C ARG A 96 0.78 -11.56 4.61
N MET A 97 1.36 -12.12 3.55
CA MET A 97 2.38 -13.17 3.63
C MET A 97 3.60 -12.69 4.42
N GLN A 98 4.10 -11.48 4.16
CA GLN A 98 5.24 -10.91 4.90
C GLN A 98 4.90 -10.68 6.37
N ARG A 99 3.80 -9.98 6.67
CA ARG A 99 3.39 -9.71 8.06
C ARG A 99 3.22 -10.99 8.86
N CYS A 100 2.54 -12.01 8.30
CA CYS A 100 2.39 -13.30 8.96
C CYS A 100 3.74 -14.01 9.16
N ALA A 101 4.61 -14.02 8.14
CA ALA A 101 5.92 -14.66 8.25
C ALA A 101 6.84 -13.95 9.25
N ASP A 102 6.80 -12.61 9.30
CA ASP A 102 7.53 -11.80 10.27
C ASP A 102 7.03 -12.04 11.70
N ALA A 103 5.71 -12.12 11.91
CA ALA A 103 5.13 -12.46 13.20
C ALA A 103 5.59 -13.85 13.68
N VAL A 104 5.61 -14.85 12.79
CA VAL A 104 6.12 -16.19 13.15
C VAL A 104 7.61 -16.14 13.47
N VAL A 105 8.44 -15.43 12.70
CA VAL A 105 9.87 -15.28 12.97
C VAL A 105 10.12 -14.60 14.32
N ASN A 106 9.38 -13.53 14.63
CA ASN A 106 9.50 -12.79 15.88
C ASN A 106 9.13 -13.70 17.07
N LEU A 107 8.04 -14.45 16.97
CA LEU A 107 7.63 -15.41 18.00
C LEU A 107 8.65 -16.54 18.16
N CYS A 108 9.22 -17.06 17.06
CA CYS A 108 10.31 -18.03 17.12
C CYS A 108 11.53 -17.44 17.85
N SER A 109 11.93 -16.21 17.53
CA SER A 109 13.06 -15.56 18.20
C SER A 109 12.83 -15.33 19.70
N ALA A 110 11.59 -14.99 20.10
CA ALA A 110 11.20 -14.78 21.50
C ALA A 110 11.15 -16.08 22.31
N SER A 111 10.95 -17.22 21.64
CA SER A 111 10.83 -18.55 22.28
C SER A 111 12.16 -19.21 22.67
N GLN A 112 13.28 -18.45 22.66
CA GLN A 112 14.63 -18.92 23.02
C GLN A 112 15.12 -20.14 22.21
N THR A 113 14.65 -20.31 20.97
CA THR A 113 15.24 -21.29 20.05
C THR A 113 16.72 -20.97 19.81
N ALA A 114 17.59 -21.99 19.78
CA ALA A 114 19.04 -21.87 19.59
C ALA A 114 19.49 -21.38 18.18
N VAL A 115 18.61 -20.74 17.42
CA VAL A 115 18.82 -20.32 16.03
C VAL A 115 19.10 -18.83 15.97
N ALA A 116 20.13 -18.46 15.21
CA ALA A 116 20.47 -17.06 15.01
C ALA A 116 19.35 -16.32 14.23
N PRO A 117 19.02 -15.07 14.58
CA PRO A 117 17.99 -14.29 13.87
C PRO A 117 18.21 -14.21 12.35
N ALA A 118 19.47 -14.12 11.90
CA ALA A 118 19.81 -14.10 10.49
C ALA A 118 19.43 -15.40 9.75
N GLN A 119 19.54 -16.56 10.41
CA GLN A 119 19.12 -17.85 9.85
C GLN A 119 17.60 -17.93 9.73
N LEU A 120 16.86 -17.42 10.73
CA LEU A 120 15.39 -17.34 10.66
C LEU A 120 14.92 -16.43 9.52
N THR A 121 15.59 -15.30 9.28
CA THR A 121 15.27 -14.42 8.16
C THR A 121 15.52 -15.10 6.81
N GLY A 122 16.62 -15.85 6.66
CA GLY A 122 16.88 -16.65 5.45
C GLY A 122 15.80 -17.71 5.21
N LEU A 123 15.41 -18.45 6.27
CA LEU A 123 14.35 -19.45 6.20
C LEU A 123 12.98 -18.84 5.90
N LYS A 124 12.68 -17.63 6.43
CA LYS A 124 11.47 -16.86 6.13
C LYS A 124 11.34 -16.63 4.63
N TRP A 125 12.40 -16.10 4.01
CA TRP A 125 12.40 -15.83 2.58
C TRP A 125 12.32 -17.11 1.74
N ARG A 126 13.00 -18.18 2.17
CA ARG A 126 12.90 -19.50 1.52
C ARG A 126 11.48 -20.05 1.55
N PHE A 127 10.79 -19.91 2.67
CA PHE A 127 9.38 -20.29 2.80
C PHE A 127 8.47 -19.47 1.89
N LEU A 128 8.61 -18.14 1.91
CA LEU A 128 7.77 -17.23 1.13
C LEU A 128 7.83 -17.54 -0.36
N PHE A 129 9.02 -17.66 -0.92
CA PHE A 129 9.18 -17.94 -2.36
C PHE A 129 8.75 -19.36 -2.74
N ARG A 130 8.93 -20.35 -1.86
CA ARG A 130 8.44 -21.72 -2.06
C ARG A 130 6.90 -21.81 -2.00
N HIS A 131 6.24 -20.89 -1.29
CA HIS A 131 4.79 -20.85 -1.18
C HIS A 131 4.12 -20.27 -2.43
N LEU A 132 4.82 -19.45 -3.21
CA LEU A 132 4.24 -18.73 -4.37
C LEU A 132 3.66 -19.63 -5.48
N PRO A 133 4.33 -20.72 -5.93
CA PRO A 133 3.78 -21.56 -6.99
C PRO A 133 2.55 -22.37 -6.53
N ALA A 134 2.46 -22.64 -5.23
CA ALA A 134 1.37 -23.37 -4.60
C ALA A 134 0.29 -22.43 -4.01
N ALA A 135 0.37 -21.12 -4.30
CA ALA A 135 -0.60 -20.15 -3.83
C ALA A 135 -1.98 -20.51 -4.40
N GLU A 136 -2.81 -21.06 -3.53
CA GLU A 136 -4.19 -21.41 -3.83
C GLU A 136 -4.95 -20.14 -4.20
N SER A 137 -5.96 -20.27 -5.05
CA SER A 137 -6.79 -19.13 -5.47
C SER A 137 -7.61 -18.48 -4.32
N GLN A 138 -7.54 -19.02 -3.10
CA GLN A 138 -7.89 -18.34 -1.82
C GLN A 138 -6.70 -18.49 -0.88
N TRP A 139 -6.05 -17.38 -0.55
CA TRP A 139 -5.07 -17.33 0.53
C TRP A 139 -5.79 -17.44 1.90
N ASN A 140 -5.25 -18.25 2.82
CA ASN A 140 -5.79 -18.46 4.18
C ASN A 140 -4.66 -18.25 5.21
N ALA A 141 -4.86 -17.31 6.14
CA ALA A 141 -3.85 -16.87 7.10
C ALA A 141 -3.47 -17.98 8.09
N ASP A 142 -4.43 -18.69 8.68
CA ASP A 142 -4.16 -19.77 9.64
C ASP A 142 -3.36 -20.91 9.01
N ARG A 143 -3.74 -21.32 7.80
CA ARG A 143 -3.01 -22.33 7.02
C ARG A 143 -1.61 -21.85 6.65
N PHE A 144 -1.46 -20.59 6.26
CA PHE A 144 -0.18 -20.00 5.92
C PHE A 144 0.75 -19.94 7.15
N VAL A 145 0.26 -19.39 8.27
CA VAL A 145 0.99 -19.29 9.55
C VAL A 145 1.39 -20.67 10.03
N ARG A 146 0.48 -21.65 9.98
CA ARG A 146 0.75 -23.02 10.36
C ARG A 146 1.84 -23.65 9.49
N ARG A 147 1.73 -23.54 8.15
CA ARG A 147 2.76 -24.04 7.22
C ARG A 147 4.10 -23.34 7.44
N CYS A 148 4.09 -22.04 7.74
CA CYS A 148 5.30 -21.26 8.03
C CYS A 148 5.97 -21.74 9.32
N ALA A 149 5.20 -21.90 10.40
CA ALA A 149 5.69 -22.38 11.69
C ALA A 149 6.21 -23.83 11.59
N GLU A 150 5.48 -24.72 10.89
CA GLU A 150 5.93 -26.09 10.62
C GLU A 150 7.22 -26.12 9.80
N PHE A 151 7.35 -25.25 8.78
CA PHE A 151 8.55 -25.13 7.98
C PHE A 151 9.74 -24.62 8.79
N LEU A 152 9.56 -23.54 9.56
CA LEU A 152 10.64 -22.99 10.38
C LEU A 152 11.08 -24.02 11.42
N ALA A 153 10.15 -24.66 12.13
CA ALA A 153 10.47 -25.70 13.11
C ALA A 153 11.23 -26.90 12.51
N ALA A 154 10.88 -27.29 11.27
CA ALA A 154 11.55 -28.37 10.56
C ALA A 154 13.00 -28.05 10.16
N HIS A 155 13.35 -26.76 9.99
CA HIS A 155 14.64 -26.32 9.47
C HIS A 155 15.45 -25.48 10.47
N SER A 156 14.94 -25.28 11.69
CA SER A 156 15.55 -24.48 12.76
C SER A 156 16.45 -25.30 13.72
N SER A 157 16.87 -26.52 13.38
CA SER A 157 17.80 -27.29 14.23
C SER A 157 19.25 -27.00 13.87
N ALA A 158 20.09 -26.78 14.89
CA ALA A 158 21.52 -26.47 14.77
C ALA A 158 22.36 -27.54 14.02
N ALA A 159 21.80 -28.70 13.69
CA ALA A 159 22.46 -29.76 12.92
C ALA A 159 22.22 -29.70 11.40
N ALA A 160 21.35 -28.80 10.89
CA ALA A 160 21.04 -28.71 9.46
C ALA A 160 22.07 -27.86 8.71
N ALA A 161 23.27 -28.40 8.50
CA ALA A 161 24.21 -27.91 7.49
C ALA A 161 23.80 -28.30 6.06
N ASP A 162 22.77 -29.15 5.92
CA ASP A 162 22.18 -29.55 4.64
C ASP A 162 20.73 -29.01 4.54
N PRO A 163 20.47 -28.03 3.65
CA PRO A 163 19.15 -27.42 3.45
C PRO A 163 18.06 -28.35 2.87
N ASP A 164 18.40 -29.56 2.42
CA ASP A 164 17.49 -30.52 1.77
C ASP A 164 17.23 -31.80 2.59
N ALA A 165 17.78 -31.90 3.81
CA ALA A 165 17.59 -33.07 4.68
C ALA A 165 16.18 -33.14 5.30
N ALA A 166 15.61 -34.36 5.38
CA ALA A 166 14.27 -34.62 5.89
C ALA A 166 14.10 -34.28 7.40
N PRO A 167 12.94 -33.74 7.83
CA PRO A 167 12.71 -33.30 9.20
C PRO A 167 12.70 -34.47 10.20
N ARG A 168 13.39 -34.32 11.35
CA ARG A 168 13.36 -35.30 12.46
C ARG A 168 12.66 -34.74 13.71
N SER A 169 12.02 -35.68 14.43
CA SER A 169 11.12 -35.56 15.61
C SER A 169 9.92 -34.62 15.44
N ALA A 170 8.86 -35.16 14.85
CA ALA A 170 7.55 -34.50 14.70
C ALA A 170 6.87 -34.16 16.04
N ALA A 171 7.39 -34.59 17.19
CA ALA A 171 6.78 -34.36 18.50
C ALA A 171 7.12 -32.96 19.05
N ASP A 172 8.41 -32.58 19.02
CA ASP A 172 8.89 -31.29 19.53
C ASP A 172 8.43 -30.14 18.63
N ALA A 173 8.46 -30.35 17.31
CA ALA A 173 7.92 -29.40 16.33
C ALA A 173 6.40 -29.19 16.50
N LYS A 174 5.63 -30.24 16.81
CA LYS A 174 4.18 -30.10 17.04
C LYS A 174 3.87 -29.31 18.31
N GLN A 175 4.64 -29.52 19.39
CA GLN A 175 4.44 -28.78 20.64
C GLN A 175 4.88 -27.32 20.50
N PHE A 176 5.97 -27.06 19.77
CA PHE A 176 6.44 -25.73 19.41
C PHE A 176 5.43 -24.98 18.52
N VAL A 177 4.96 -25.60 17.44
CA VAL A 177 3.93 -25.04 16.55
C VAL A 177 2.63 -24.77 17.30
N ARG A 178 2.21 -25.68 18.19
CA ARG A 178 1.01 -25.47 19.03
C ARG A 178 1.18 -24.28 19.98
N SER A 179 2.35 -24.13 20.61
CA SER A 179 2.67 -22.99 21.48
C SER A 179 2.69 -21.67 20.70
N LEU A 180 3.33 -21.65 19.52
CA LEU A 180 3.38 -20.49 18.63
C LEU A 180 1.99 -20.07 18.14
N LEU A 181 1.15 -21.03 17.72
CA LEU A 181 -0.22 -20.74 17.29
C LEU A 181 -1.08 -20.22 18.45
N GLN A 182 -0.86 -20.68 19.69
CA GLN A 182 -1.54 -20.15 20.87
C GLN A 182 -1.07 -18.73 21.21
N SER A 183 0.22 -18.44 21.10
CA SER A 183 0.75 -17.09 21.28
C SER A 183 0.28 -16.13 20.19
N PHE A 184 0.25 -16.59 18.94
CA PHE A 184 -0.27 -15.82 17.80
C PHE A 184 -1.77 -15.51 17.96
N LYS A 185 -2.59 -16.47 18.42
CA LYS A 185 -4.02 -16.21 18.71
C LYS A 185 -4.21 -15.22 19.85
N ARG A 186 -3.39 -15.28 20.90
CA ARG A 186 -3.44 -14.32 22.02
C ARG A 186 -3.00 -12.91 21.62
N GLU A 187 -1.95 -12.79 20.82
CA GLU A 187 -1.54 -11.50 20.25
C GLU A 187 -2.59 -10.98 19.27
N GLY A 188 -3.20 -11.85 18.47
CA GLY A 188 -4.32 -11.55 17.58
C GLY A 188 -5.59 -11.07 18.30
N GLU A 189 -5.90 -11.58 19.50
CA GLU A 189 -7.04 -11.10 20.31
C GLU A 189 -6.80 -9.70 20.92
N SER A 190 -5.54 -9.32 21.15
CA SER A 190 -5.18 -7.95 21.58
C SER A 190 -4.97 -6.97 20.41
N VAL A 191 -4.76 -7.51 19.20
CA VAL A 191 -4.57 -6.80 17.94
C VAL A 191 -5.61 -7.32 16.94
N GLY A 192 -6.91 -7.13 17.23
CA GLY A 192 -8.02 -7.22 16.26
C GLY A 192 -7.97 -8.28 15.15
N LEU A 193 -7.45 -9.48 15.42
CA LEU A 193 -7.37 -10.62 14.51
C LEU A 193 -8.17 -11.77 15.13
N THR A 194 -9.47 -11.77 14.88
CA THR A 194 -10.31 -12.95 15.11
C THR A 194 -11.17 -13.17 13.87
N GLU A 195 -10.84 -14.19 13.08
CA GLU A 195 -11.75 -14.78 12.09
C GLU A 195 -12.73 -15.72 12.81
N PRO A 196 -14.03 -15.71 12.48
CA PRO A 196 -14.86 -16.89 12.55
C PRO A 196 -14.87 -17.63 11.19
N GLU A 197 -14.79 -18.96 11.21
CA GLU A 197 -14.88 -19.88 10.04
C GLU A 197 -16.18 -20.74 10.14
N PRO A 198 -16.66 -21.42 9.07
CA PRO A 198 -17.69 -20.94 8.12
C PRO A 198 -18.98 -21.82 8.12
N PRO A 199 -19.98 -21.56 7.25
CA PRO A 199 -19.98 -22.31 5.98
C PRO A 199 -20.50 -21.52 4.77
N GLY A 200 -19.88 -21.80 3.61
CA GLY A 200 -20.57 -21.76 2.31
C GLY A 200 -20.34 -20.52 1.44
N ASP A 201 -19.33 -20.62 0.58
CA ASP A 201 -19.32 -20.03 -0.78
C ASP A 201 -19.37 -18.48 -0.89
N GLU A 202 -18.24 -17.81 -0.65
CA GLU A 202 -18.16 -16.33 -0.72
C GLU A 202 -16.89 -15.82 -1.44
N ARG A 203 -16.39 -16.52 -2.46
CA ARG A 203 -15.34 -15.95 -3.33
C ARG A 203 -15.85 -14.86 -4.29
N GLN A 204 -17.14 -14.49 -4.20
CA GLN A 204 -17.72 -13.27 -4.81
C GLN A 204 -18.00 -12.15 -3.79
N THR A 205 -17.71 -12.34 -2.49
CA THR A 205 -18.33 -11.51 -1.43
C THR A 205 -17.37 -10.62 -0.62
N THR A 206 -16.06 -10.54 -0.87
CA THR A 206 -15.21 -9.59 -0.11
C THR A 206 -15.36 -8.13 -0.55
N ALA A 207 -15.36 -7.85 -1.85
CA ALA A 207 -15.68 -6.51 -2.36
C ALA A 207 -17.15 -6.15 -2.11
N ALA A 208 -18.05 -7.13 -2.21
CA ALA A 208 -19.48 -6.91 -1.95
C ALA A 208 -19.80 -6.75 -0.45
N ALA A 209 -19.07 -7.40 0.48
CA ALA A 209 -19.25 -7.24 1.92
C ALA A 209 -18.58 -5.96 2.44
N GLU A 210 -17.41 -5.56 1.93
CA GLU A 210 -16.84 -4.24 2.22
C GLU A 210 -17.67 -3.12 1.58
N LEU A 211 -18.16 -3.30 0.35
CA LEU A 211 -19.12 -2.40 -0.28
C LEU A 211 -20.44 -2.39 0.50
N LYS A 212 -20.93 -3.53 0.99
CA LYS A 212 -22.14 -3.64 1.80
C LYS A 212 -21.98 -2.97 3.17
N ALA A 213 -20.85 -3.14 3.85
CA ALA A 213 -20.54 -2.41 5.08
C ALA A 213 -20.34 -0.90 4.83
N LEU A 214 -19.79 -0.51 3.68
CA LEU A 214 -19.70 0.89 3.26
C LEU A 214 -21.07 1.49 2.90
N LEU A 215 -21.92 0.71 2.24
CA LEU A 215 -23.31 1.03 1.89
C LEU A 215 -24.15 1.15 3.16
N GLU A 216 -23.92 0.28 4.15
CA GLU A 216 -24.69 0.21 5.41
C GLU A 216 -24.21 1.21 6.47
N HIS A 217 -22.91 1.50 6.57
CA HIS A 217 -22.35 2.32 7.66
C HIS A 217 -21.63 3.61 7.20
N GLY A 218 -21.08 3.65 5.98
CA GLY A 218 -20.35 4.79 5.43
C GLY A 218 -18.99 5.05 6.09
N ILE A 219 -18.14 5.85 5.43
CA ILE A 219 -16.83 6.27 5.96
C ILE A 219 -17.01 7.57 6.71
N HIS A 220 -16.66 7.57 7.99
CA HIS A 220 -16.59 8.79 8.80
C HIS A 220 -15.33 9.59 8.47
N ILE A 221 -15.49 10.89 8.22
CA ILE A 221 -14.41 11.81 7.89
C ILE A 221 -14.55 13.10 8.69
N ALA A 222 -13.42 13.79 8.92
CA ALA A 222 -13.37 15.05 9.68
C ALA A 222 -13.07 16.28 8.80
N ASN A 223 -12.89 16.08 7.50
CA ASN A 223 -12.50 17.09 6.50
C ASN A 223 -13.58 17.26 5.41
N ALA A 224 -14.84 16.97 5.73
CA ALA A 224 -15.94 17.00 4.77
C ALA A 224 -16.12 18.36 4.10
N GLY A 225 -15.70 19.43 4.78
CA GLY A 225 -15.84 20.80 4.32
C GLY A 225 -14.99 21.18 3.12
N GLN A 226 -13.95 20.39 2.80
CA GLN A 226 -13.07 20.66 1.66
C GLN A 226 -13.79 20.66 0.31
N VAL A 227 -15.00 20.07 0.23
CA VAL A 227 -15.86 20.13 -0.96
C VAL A 227 -16.19 21.55 -1.40
N LEU A 228 -16.17 22.54 -0.49
CA LEU A 228 -16.37 23.95 -0.83
C LEU A 228 -15.27 24.50 -1.74
N ALA A 229 -14.08 23.90 -1.73
CA ALA A 229 -12.96 24.27 -2.58
C ALA A 229 -13.04 23.63 -3.98
N ALA A 230 -13.94 22.67 -4.22
CA ALA A 230 -14.00 21.87 -5.44
C ALA A 230 -13.97 22.69 -6.75
N PRO A 231 -14.74 23.80 -6.90
CA PRO A 231 -14.72 24.59 -8.13
C PRO A 231 -13.36 25.23 -8.44
N TYR A 232 -12.51 25.38 -7.44
CA TYR A 232 -11.21 26.03 -7.56
C TYR A 232 -10.06 25.03 -7.76
N LEU A 233 -10.27 23.74 -7.48
CA LEU A 233 -9.21 22.73 -7.53
C LEU A 233 -8.57 22.59 -8.92
N PRO A 234 -9.30 22.62 -10.05
CA PRO A 234 -8.66 22.57 -11.38
C PRO A 234 -7.65 23.69 -11.59
N ARG A 235 -8.00 24.92 -11.19
CA ARG A 235 -7.10 26.07 -11.33
C ARG A 235 -5.91 25.97 -10.37
N LEU A 236 -6.14 25.58 -9.12
CA LEU A 236 -5.06 25.39 -8.15
C LEU A 236 -4.07 24.32 -8.64
N PHE A 237 -4.56 23.16 -9.07
CA PHE A 237 -3.71 22.06 -9.50
C PHE A 237 -2.96 22.38 -10.79
N ALA A 238 -3.55 23.16 -11.70
CA ALA A 238 -2.85 23.64 -12.89
C ALA A 238 -1.74 24.63 -12.51
N LEU A 239 -2.00 25.57 -11.60
CA LEU A 239 -1.01 26.52 -11.09
C LEU A 239 0.17 25.82 -10.42
N LEU A 240 -0.09 24.76 -9.66
CA LEU A 240 0.92 23.92 -9.01
C LEU A 240 1.60 22.93 -9.96
N GLY A 241 1.20 22.91 -11.24
CA GLY A 241 1.78 22.03 -12.25
C GLY A 241 1.46 20.54 -12.08
N LEU A 242 0.45 20.19 -11.27
CA LEU A 242 0.05 18.80 -10.98
C LEU A 242 -0.74 18.19 -12.16
N ILE A 243 -1.51 19.03 -12.85
CA ILE A 243 -2.34 18.65 -13.99
C ILE A 243 -1.94 19.42 -15.25
N GLU A 244 -2.31 18.86 -16.41
CA GLU A 244 -2.26 19.46 -17.73
C GLU A 244 -3.47 18.97 -18.52
N ASP A 245 -4.17 19.87 -19.22
CA ASP A 245 -5.39 19.57 -19.99
C ASP A 245 -6.47 18.77 -19.21
N GLY A 246 -6.62 19.05 -17.92
CA GLY A 246 -7.61 18.40 -17.06
C GLY A 246 -7.23 16.99 -16.59
N VAL A 247 -5.98 16.57 -16.78
CA VAL A 247 -5.48 15.24 -16.35
C VAL A 247 -4.24 15.40 -15.49
N PHE A 248 -4.10 14.56 -14.45
CA PHE A 248 -2.87 14.49 -13.66
C PHE A 248 -1.70 14.00 -14.51
N LYS A 249 -0.57 14.72 -14.46
CA LYS A 249 0.62 14.40 -15.25
C LYS A 249 1.24 13.06 -14.88
N THR A 250 1.27 12.74 -13.58
CA THR A 250 1.78 11.45 -13.09
C THR A 250 0.95 10.93 -11.90
N PRO A 251 1.01 9.61 -11.60
CA PRO A 251 0.40 9.04 -10.40
C PRO A 251 0.93 9.65 -9.09
N GLU A 252 2.23 9.97 -9.02
CA GLU A 252 2.87 10.56 -7.85
C GLU A 252 2.35 11.99 -7.59
N LEU A 253 2.16 12.78 -8.66
CA LEU A 253 1.55 14.10 -8.55
C LEU A 253 0.08 14.04 -8.12
N ARG A 254 -0.65 13.01 -8.54
CA ARG A 254 -2.01 12.73 -8.05
C ARG A 254 -2.00 12.38 -6.56
N ALA A 255 -1.10 11.51 -6.12
CA ALA A 255 -0.93 11.16 -4.71
C ALA A 255 -0.53 12.38 -3.87
N ARG A 256 0.34 13.24 -4.39
CA ARG A 256 0.71 14.52 -3.77
C ARG A 256 -0.49 15.46 -3.63
N ALA A 257 -1.36 15.54 -4.65
CA ALA A 257 -2.57 16.35 -4.60
C ALA A 257 -3.52 15.94 -3.46
N VAL A 258 -3.61 14.64 -3.14
CA VAL A 258 -4.39 14.14 -1.99
C VAL A 258 -3.95 14.80 -0.69
N HIS A 259 -2.64 14.88 -0.46
CA HIS A 259 -2.07 15.53 0.72
C HIS A 259 -2.19 17.06 0.67
N LEU A 260 -2.04 17.69 -0.49
CA LEU A 260 -2.24 19.14 -0.63
C LEU A 260 -3.69 19.57 -0.33
N LEU A 261 -4.68 18.72 -0.67
CA LEU A 261 -6.06 18.94 -0.25
C LEU A 261 -6.22 18.85 1.27
N GLN A 262 -5.47 17.99 1.94
CA GLN A 262 -5.51 17.90 3.40
C GLN A 262 -4.85 19.12 4.03
N PHE A 263 -3.70 19.53 3.51
CA PHE A 263 -3.02 20.75 3.93
C PHE A 263 -3.91 22.00 3.78
N LEU A 264 -4.77 22.04 2.76
CA LEU A 264 -5.78 23.08 2.59
C LEU A 264 -6.77 23.15 3.79
N VAL A 265 -7.07 22.01 4.41
CA VAL A 265 -8.04 21.89 5.53
C VAL A 265 -7.43 22.22 6.89
N ASP A 266 -6.24 21.72 7.19
CA ASP A 266 -5.68 21.76 8.56
C ASP A 266 -4.17 21.99 8.63
N GLU A 267 -3.51 22.30 7.50
CA GLU A 267 -2.05 22.48 7.40
C GLU A 267 -1.22 21.22 7.69
N SER A 268 -1.86 20.05 7.76
CA SER A 268 -1.17 18.77 7.95
C SER A 268 -0.64 18.23 6.63
N GLY A 269 0.61 17.76 6.65
CA GLY A 269 1.24 17.05 5.53
C GLY A 269 1.41 15.54 5.78
N ASP A 270 1.00 15.04 6.94
CA ASP A 270 1.27 13.70 7.46
C ASP A 270 0.00 12.98 7.95
N THR A 271 -1.17 13.46 7.52
CA THR A 271 -2.45 12.85 7.90
C THR A 271 -2.50 11.39 7.47
N PRO A 272 -2.86 10.47 8.37
CA PRO A 272 -2.96 9.05 8.04
C PRO A 272 -3.95 8.79 6.90
N GLU A 273 -3.66 7.77 6.10
CA GLU A 273 -4.42 7.44 4.89
C GLU A 273 -5.91 7.22 5.13
N TYR A 274 -6.30 6.68 6.30
CA TYR A 274 -7.72 6.51 6.66
C TYR A 274 -8.47 7.84 6.78
N GLY A 275 -7.78 8.94 7.05
CA GLY A 275 -8.34 10.29 7.09
C GLY A 275 -8.44 10.97 5.72
N LEU A 276 -7.87 10.37 4.67
CA LEU A 276 -7.74 10.96 3.33
C LEU A 276 -8.78 10.43 2.33
N ALA A 277 -9.83 9.74 2.80
CA ALA A 277 -10.82 9.11 1.93
C ALA A 277 -11.47 10.10 0.94
N LEU A 278 -11.94 11.26 1.41
CA LEU A 278 -12.54 12.28 0.55
C LEU A 278 -11.51 12.89 -0.42
N ASN A 279 -10.27 13.09 0.02
CA ASN A 279 -9.18 13.63 -0.78
C ASN A 279 -8.89 12.70 -1.98
N LYS A 280 -8.85 11.38 -1.74
CA LYS A 280 -8.67 10.39 -2.80
C LYS A 280 -9.81 10.44 -3.83
N ILE A 281 -11.06 10.54 -3.36
CA ILE A 281 -12.24 10.66 -4.24
C ILE A 281 -12.13 11.91 -5.11
N LEU A 282 -11.85 13.07 -4.52
CA LEU A 282 -11.71 14.33 -5.24
C LEU A 282 -10.54 14.33 -6.22
N CYS A 283 -9.44 13.64 -5.92
CA CYS A 283 -8.30 13.47 -6.83
C CYS A 283 -8.49 12.35 -7.87
N GLY A 284 -9.64 11.65 -7.88
CA GLY A 284 -9.86 10.51 -8.78
C GLY A 284 -8.83 9.40 -8.59
N LEU A 285 -8.29 9.26 -7.38
CA LEU A 285 -7.40 8.16 -7.02
C LEU A 285 -8.24 6.94 -6.66
N ASP A 286 -7.81 5.76 -7.12
CA ASP A 286 -8.46 4.51 -6.73
C ASP A 286 -8.42 4.33 -5.20
N ARG A 287 -9.40 3.64 -4.64
CA ARG A 287 -9.48 3.35 -3.20
C ARG A 287 -8.25 2.55 -2.74
N MET A 288 -7.77 1.67 -3.61
CA MET A 288 -6.53 0.89 -3.43
C MET A 288 -5.25 1.66 -3.82
N GLY A 289 -5.39 2.88 -4.34
CA GLY A 289 -4.26 3.73 -4.67
C GLY A 289 -3.56 4.20 -3.40
N THR A 290 -2.29 3.82 -3.26
CA THR A 290 -1.45 4.21 -2.12
C THR A 290 -1.03 5.67 -2.23
N VAL A 291 -0.93 6.33 -1.08
CA VAL A 291 -0.32 7.65 -0.98
C VAL A 291 0.88 7.57 -0.04
N ASP A 292 1.85 8.48 -0.21
CA ASP A 292 2.97 8.56 0.73
C ASP A 292 2.46 8.78 2.16
N ARG A 293 3.19 8.31 3.16
CA ARG A 293 2.79 8.51 4.57
C ARG A 293 2.73 9.99 4.95
N ALA A 294 3.61 10.80 4.36
CA ALA A 294 3.67 12.22 4.56
C ALA A 294 4.35 12.91 3.38
N ILE A 295 4.06 14.19 3.18
CA ILE A 295 4.79 15.06 2.26
C ILE A 295 5.35 16.27 3.00
N LEU A 296 6.48 16.77 2.52
CA LEU A 296 6.89 18.14 2.81
C LEU A 296 6.22 19.07 1.82
N VAL A 297 5.37 19.97 2.33
CA VAL A 297 4.72 21.01 1.53
C VAL A 297 5.70 22.17 1.36
N SER A 298 5.99 22.52 0.11
CA SER A 298 6.89 23.62 -0.24
C SER A 298 6.25 24.98 0.02
N ASP A 299 7.05 26.02 0.20
CA ASP A 299 6.51 27.36 0.49
C ASP A 299 5.67 27.93 -0.66
N ALA A 300 6.01 27.60 -1.91
CA ALA A 300 5.19 27.95 -3.07
C ALA A 300 3.80 27.29 -3.05
N GLU A 301 3.73 26.01 -2.61
CA GLU A 301 2.45 25.31 -2.45
C GLU A 301 1.63 25.91 -1.31
N LYS A 302 2.27 26.24 -0.18
CA LYS A 302 1.61 26.92 0.94
C LYS A 302 1.03 28.26 0.51
N GLU A 303 1.81 29.07 -0.19
CA GLU A 303 1.38 30.39 -0.67
C GLU A 303 0.20 30.28 -1.66
N ALA A 304 0.25 29.31 -2.58
CA ALA A 304 -0.85 29.07 -3.52
C ALA A 304 -2.13 28.63 -2.82
N ILE A 305 -2.03 27.73 -1.81
CA ILE A 305 -3.18 27.25 -1.02
C ILE A 305 -3.76 28.39 -0.17
N ASP A 306 -2.92 29.17 0.51
CA ASP A 306 -3.36 30.32 1.30
C ASP A 306 -4.00 31.40 0.41
N GLY A 307 -3.42 31.65 -0.76
CA GLY A 307 -3.98 32.54 -1.77
C GLY A 307 -5.36 32.09 -2.23
N LEU A 308 -5.54 30.79 -2.48
CA LEU A 308 -6.84 30.21 -2.80
C LEU A 308 -7.85 30.44 -1.67
N LEU A 309 -7.50 30.11 -0.43
CA LEU A 309 -8.40 30.26 0.73
C LEU A 309 -8.82 31.71 0.92
N ARG A 310 -7.90 32.67 0.78
CA ARG A 310 -8.22 34.10 0.79
C ARG A 310 -9.17 34.48 -0.34
N GLY A 311 -8.94 33.97 -1.55
CA GLY A 311 -9.83 34.18 -2.70
C GLY A 311 -11.25 33.64 -2.45
N MET A 312 -11.37 32.45 -1.87
CA MET A 312 -12.66 31.86 -1.49
C MET A 312 -13.39 32.73 -0.46
N ILE A 313 -12.70 33.17 0.60
CA ILE A 313 -13.27 34.06 1.63
C ILE A 313 -13.74 35.38 1.02
N GLN A 314 -12.93 35.97 0.12
CA GLN A 314 -13.28 37.21 -0.58
C GLN A 314 -14.49 37.03 -1.50
N ASN A 315 -14.58 35.91 -2.23
CA ASN A 315 -15.72 35.64 -3.10
C ASN A 315 -17.00 35.42 -2.29
N TRP A 316 -16.91 34.84 -1.09
CA TRP A 316 -18.04 34.63 -0.19
C TRP A 316 -18.24 35.84 0.74
N GLN A 317 -18.75 36.93 0.16
CA GLN A 317 -18.86 38.27 0.77
C GLN A 317 -19.43 38.30 2.21
N VAL A 318 -20.32 37.37 2.55
CA VAL A 318 -20.95 37.30 3.89
C VAL A 318 -19.95 36.94 4.99
N LEU A 319 -18.84 36.29 4.67
CA LEU A 319 -17.78 35.96 5.63
C LEU A 319 -16.97 37.19 6.09
N LYS A 320 -17.08 38.34 5.41
CA LYS A 320 -16.45 39.62 5.80
C LYS A 320 -14.96 39.49 6.16
N ARG A 321 -14.63 39.52 7.45
CA ARG A 321 -13.27 39.57 8.04
C ARG A 321 -12.80 38.23 8.60
N THR A 322 -13.45 37.13 8.24
CA THR A 322 -13.02 35.78 8.65
C THR A 322 -11.57 35.54 8.20
N SER A 323 -10.73 35.12 9.14
CA SER A 323 -9.35 34.73 8.85
C SER A 323 -9.30 33.37 8.14
N VAL A 324 -8.17 33.04 7.51
CA VAL A 324 -7.97 31.71 6.90
C VAL A 324 -8.12 30.60 7.94
N ALA A 325 -7.56 30.78 9.14
CA ALA A 325 -7.72 29.84 10.25
C ALA A 325 -9.20 29.67 10.65
N GLY A 326 -9.94 30.78 10.84
CA GLY A 326 -11.36 30.71 11.18
C GLY A 326 -12.20 30.08 10.07
N PHE A 327 -11.83 30.26 8.81
CA PHE A 327 -12.47 29.60 7.67
C PHE A 327 -12.24 28.09 7.68
N ARG A 328 -10.99 27.64 7.93
CA ARG A 328 -10.65 26.22 8.10
C ARG A 328 -11.48 25.57 9.21
N GLU A 329 -11.45 26.14 10.41
CA GLU A 329 -12.16 25.60 11.58
C GLU A 329 -13.67 25.56 11.39
N SER A 330 -14.25 26.61 10.80
CA SER A 330 -15.72 26.75 10.67
C SER A 330 -16.29 25.94 9.51
N PHE A 331 -15.57 25.88 8.39
CA PHE A 331 -16.11 25.41 7.12
C PHE A 331 -15.33 24.29 6.45
N LEU A 332 -14.05 24.05 6.77
CA LEU A 332 -13.29 22.96 6.12
C LEU A 332 -13.19 21.72 7.03
N GLN A 333 -12.97 21.93 8.33
CA GLN A 333 -12.87 20.89 9.37
C GLN A 333 -14.26 20.46 9.85
N ARG A 334 -14.96 19.74 8.97
CA ARG A 334 -16.34 19.28 9.20
C ARG A 334 -16.42 17.77 9.28
N GLN A 335 -17.12 17.30 10.29
CA GLN A 335 -17.51 15.90 10.36
C GLN A 335 -18.51 15.59 9.25
N GLY A 336 -18.35 14.43 8.64
CA GLY A 336 -19.26 13.94 7.62
C GLY A 336 -19.14 12.45 7.42
N ARG A 337 -20.04 11.92 6.60
CA ARG A 337 -20.14 10.50 6.28
C ARG A 337 -20.22 10.33 4.77
N LEU A 338 -19.26 9.59 4.21
CA LEU A 338 -19.24 9.19 2.81
C LEU A 338 -19.94 7.84 2.62
N ARG A 339 -20.77 7.73 1.61
CA ARG A 339 -21.40 6.48 1.16
C ARG A 339 -21.23 6.36 -0.35
N LEU A 340 -20.92 5.17 -0.82
CA LEU A 340 -20.93 4.88 -2.25
C LEU A 340 -22.29 4.29 -2.59
N ASN A 341 -23.06 4.94 -3.44
CA ASN A 341 -24.34 4.47 -3.95
C ASN A 341 -24.21 4.07 -5.43
N HIS A 342 -25.30 3.58 -6.03
CA HIS A 342 -25.35 3.18 -7.44
C HIS A 342 -25.10 4.33 -8.44
N ASP A 343 -25.37 5.57 -8.02
CA ASP A 343 -25.27 6.80 -8.82
C ASP A 343 -23.99 7.60 -8.57
N GLY A 344 -23.18 7.21 -7.58
CA GLY A 344 -21.92 7.85 -7.23
C GLY A 344 -21.69 7.93 -5.72
N TRP A 345 -20.73 8.77 -5.33
CA TRP A 345 -20.45 9.05 -3.91
C TRP A 345 -21.46 10.05 -3.35
N HIS A 346 -21.88 9.85 -2.12
CA HIS A 346 -22.74 10.75 -1.36
C HIS A 346 -22.03 11.12 -0.07
N LEU A 347 -21.88 12.42 0.17
CA LEU A 347 -21.31 12.98 1.39
C LEU A 347 -22.42 13.67 2.18
N ALA A 348 -22.74 13.14 3.36
CA ALA A 348 -23.58 13.84 4.33
C ALA A 348 -22.68 14.60 5.32
N VAL A 349 -22.85 15.92 5.42
CA VAL A 349 -22.07 16.76 6.33
C VAL A 349 -22.88 17.04 7.61
N GLU A 350 -22.26 16.90 8.77
CA GLU A 350 -22.95 17.17 10.04
C GLU A 350 -23.27 18.67 10.16
N PRO A 351 -24.54 19.04 10.43
CA PRO A 351 -24.96 20.44 10.47
C PRO A 351 -24.45 21.15 11.74
N LYS A 352 -24.07 22.42 11.61
CA LYS A 352 -23.76 23.33 12.72
C LYS A 352 -24.46 24.69 12.51
N PRO A 353 -24.58 25.53 13.57
CA PRO A 353 -25.31 26.79 13.49
C PRO A 353 -24.82 27.76 12.41
N PHE A 354 -23.51 27.80 12.14
CA PHE A 354 -22.89 28.68 11.15
C PHE A 354 -23.16 28.27 9.70
N ASP A 355 -23.73 27.09 9.47
CA ASP A 355 -24.04 26.58 8.15
C ASP A 355 -25.14 27.41 7.45
N MET A 356 -25.84 28.29 8.18
CA MET A 356 -26.75 29.28 7.60
C MET A 356 -26.09 30.26 6.63
N LEU A 357 -24.77 30.39 6.71
CA LEU A 357 -24.03 31.23 5.77
C LEU A 357 -23.90 30.54 4.40
N LEU A 358 -24.03 29.21 4.32
CA LEU A 358 -23.92 28.44 3.06
C LEU A 358 -25.02 28.83 2.07
N ASP A 359 -26.19 29.27 2.55
CA ASP A 359 -27.28 29.79 1.71
C ASP A 359 -26.88 31.04 0.90
N ARG A 360 -25.72 31.65 1.22
CA ARG A 360 -25.18 32.85 0.58
C ARG A 360 -23.88 32.59 -0.18
N ILE A 361 -23.48 31.34 -0.35
CA ILE A 361 -22.29 31.01 -1.14
C ILE A 361 -22.59 31.20 -2.63
N PRO A 362 -21.74 31.90 -3.40
CA PRO A 362 -22.07 32.26 -4.79
C PRO A 362 -21.73 31.16 -5.82
N TRP A 363 -21.35 29.96 -5.39
CA TRP A 363 -21.02 28.84 -6.28
C TRP A 363 -21.69 27.54 -5.82
N SER A 364 -21.88 26.61 -6.76
CA SER A 364 -22.40 25.29 -6.45
C SER A 364 -21.31 24.38 -5.88
N PHE A 365 -21.69 23.58 -4.89
CA PHE A 365 -20.85 22.53 -4.30
C PHE A 365 -21.62 21.23 -4.03
N SER A 366 -22.93 21.19 -4.35
CA SER A 366 -23.83 20.05 -4.08
C SER A 366 -23.61 18.86 -5.03
N ILE A 367 -23.07 19.11 -6.22
CA ILE A 367 -22.73 18.08 -7.21
C ILE A 367 -21.34 18.38 -7.75
N ILE A 368 -20.39 17.48 -7.47
CA ILE A 368 -18.98 17.66 -7.82
C ILE A 368 -18.55 16.57 -8.78
N LYS A 369 -18.08 16.99 -9.95
CA LYS A 369 -17.50 16.14 -10.99
C LYS A 369 -16.32 16.85 -11.63
N LEU A 370 -15.14 16.67 -11.06
CA LEU A 370 -13.89 17.23 -11.60
C LEU A 370 -13.44 16.42 -12.82
N PRO A 371 -12.65 17.01 -13.74
CA PRO A 371 -12.30 16.39 -15.03
C PRO A 371 -11.66 14.99 -14.92
N TRP A 372 -10.90 14.76 -13.85
CA TRP A 372 -10.19 13.50 -13.60
C TRP A 372 -10.94 12.52 -12.68
N MET A 373 -12.12 12.89 -12.15
CA MET A 373 -12.87 12.01 -11.25
C MET A 373 -13.53 10.88 -12.04
N ARG A 374 -13.57 9.66 -11.46
CA ARG A 374 -14.29 8.50 -12.03
C ARG A 374 -15.80 8.61 -11.83
N GLU A 375 -16.22 8.86 -10.61
CA GLU A 375 -17.64 8.94 -10.20
C GLU A 375 -18.02 10.40 -9.88
N VAL A 376 -19.31 10.69 -9.73
CA VAL A 376 -19.80 11.98 -9.23
C VAL A 376 -19.81 11.94 -7.70
N LEU A 377 -19.58 13.08 -7.05
CA LEU A 377 -19.79 13.26 -5.62
C LEU A 377 -20.99 14.19 -5.39
N TYR A 378 -22.06 13.64 -4.81
CA TYR A 378 -23.20 14.39 -4.31
C TYR A 378 -22.91 14.81 -2.87
N VAL A 379 -23.15 16.08 -2.56
CA VAL A 379 -22.94 16.64 -1.23
C VAL A 379 -24.27 17.06 -0.66
N ASP A 380 -24.67 16.37 0.40
CA ASP A 380 -25.76 16.73 1.29
C ASP A 380 -25.16 17.52 2.46
N TRP A 381 -25.30 18.84 2.37
CA TRP A 381 -24.92 19.76 3.43
C TRP A 381 -26.07 20.72 3.69
N ARG A 382 -27.22 20.13 4.03
CA ARG A 382 -28.36 20.67 4.80
C ARG A 382 -29.62 19.89 4.49
#